data_AF-A0A0B1TUQ2-F1
#
_entry.id   AF-A0A0B1TUQ2-F1
#
_cell.length_a   1.000
_cell.length_b   1.000
_cell.length_c   1.000
_cell.angle_alpha   90.00
_cell.angle_beta   90.00
_cell.angle_gamma   90.00
#
_symmetry.space_group_name_H-M   'P 1'
#
loop_
_entity.id
_entity.type
_entity.pdbx_description
1 polymer ?
#
loop_
_entity_poly.entity_id
_entity_poly.type
_entity_poly.pdbx_seq_one_letter_code
_entity_poly.pdbx_strand_id
1 'polypeptide(L)'
;MSNVSEQVSKTMESAKEAAAKVGEQVSDFFQGNPFSTPVGRKIELATNASILATENWGLNMEICDFVNNTEDGAKDAVRAIRKRLHTNMCKNNAIVMYTLTVLETCVKNCGHNFHVLVCSKDFVQDLVKLIGSKFDTPQIIHERVLSLIQVSL
;
A
#
# COMPACT_ATOMS: atom_id res chain seq x y z
N MET A 1 -13.85 -3.47 42.22
CA MET A 1 -14.46 -4.30 41.15
C MET A 1 -14.25 -3.74 39.73
N SER A 2 -13.58 -2.58 39.54
CA SER A 2 -13.41 -1.94 38.22
C SER A 2 -12.30 -2.52 37.34
N ASN A 3 -11.18 -2.99 37.90
CA ASN A 3 -10.01 -3.43 37.11
C ASN A 3 -10.22 -4.74 36.33
N VAL A 4 -10.98 -5.70 36.86
CA VAL A 4 -11.14 -7.03 36.24
C VAL A 4 -11.98 -6.94 34.96
N SER A 5 -13.09 -6.19 35.00
CA SER A 5 -13.99 -6.01 33.86
C SER A 5 -13.31 -5.30 32.70
N GLU A 6 -12.50 -4.29 32.99
CA GLU A 6 -11.74 -3.54 31.97
C GLU A 6 -10.63 -4.39 31.34
N GLN A 7 -9.96 -5.22 32.14
CA GLN A 7 -8.92 -6.14 31.67
C GLN A 7 -9.49 -7.26 30.79
N VAL A 8 -10.67 -7.78 31.14
CA VAL A 8 -11.41 -8.75 30.31
C VAL A 8 -11.81 -8.11 28.97
N SER A 9 -12.33 -6.88 28.98
CA SER A 9 -12.72 -6.17 27.75
C SER A 9 -11.53 -5.92 26.81
N LYS A 10 -10.39 -5.47 27.32
CA LYS A 10 -9.18 -5.23 26.51
C LYS A 10 -8.63 -6.52 25.88
N THR A 11 -8.67 -7.62 26.63
CA THR A 11 -8.20 -8.93 26.16
C THR A 11 -9.10 -9.47 25.04
N MET A 12 -10.42 -9.29 25.18
CA MET A 12 -11.40 -9.70 24.17
C MET A 12 -11.27 -8.90 22.87
N GLU A 13 -11.04 -7.59 22.94
CA GLU A 13 -10.83 -6.75 21.75
C GLU A 13 -9.54 -7.13 21.01
N SER A 14 -8.45 -7.37 21.76
CA SER A 14 -7.17 -7.81 21.18
C SER A 14 -7.28 -9.16 20.46
N ALA A 15 -8.06 -10.09 21.02
CA ALA A 15 -8.32 -11.38 20.39
C ALA A 15 -9.15 -11.25 19.11
N LYS A 16 -10.11 -10.32 19.07
CA LYS A 16 -10.94 -10.03 17.90
C LYS A 16 -10.12 -9.39 16.77
N GLU A 17 -9.24 -8.44 17.08
CA GLU A 17 -8.30 -7.86 16.11
C GLU A 17 -7.34 -8.92 15.55
N ALA A 18 -6.80 -9.80 16.40
CA ALA A 18 -5.93 -10.89 15.95
C ALA A 18 -6.65 -11.85 14.99
N ALA A 19 -7.90 -12.21 15.28
CA ALA A 19 -8.72 -13.06 14.42
C ALA A 19 -9.04 -12.39 13.07
N ALA A 20 -9.38 -11.10 13.08
CA ALA A 20 -9.61 -10.32 11.86
C ALA A 20 -8.36 -10.29 10.97
N LYS A 21 -7.19 -10.06 11.57
CA LYS A 21 -5.90 -10.03 10.88
C LYS A 21 -5.53 -11.37 10.25
N VAL A 22 -5.79 -12.48 10.95
CA VAL A 22 -5.59 -13.84 10.39
C VAL A 22 -6.55 -14.07 9.22
N GLY A 23 -7.82 -13.67 9.34
CA GLY A 23 -8.79 -13.78 8.25
C GLY A 23 -8.38 -12.99 7.00
N GLU A 24 -7.85 -11.78 7.17
CA GLU A 24 -7.35 -10.96 6.08
C GLU A 24 -6.11 -11.58 5.42
N GLN A 25 -5.13 -12.07 6.20
CA GLN A 25 -3.95 -12.75 5.65
C GLN A 25 -4.31 -14.01 4.85
N VAL A 26 -5.31 -14.77 5.33
CA VAL A 26 -5.83 -15.95 4.62
C VAL A 26 -6.54 -15.53 3.33
N SER A 27 -7.36 -14.46 3.37
CA SER A 27 -8.00 -13.92 2.16
C SER A 27 -6.97 -13.46 1.13
N ASP A 28 -5.93 -12.74 1.55
CA ASP A 28 -4.85 -12.28 0.67
C ASP A 28 -4.09 -13.45 0.05
N PHE A 29 -3.91 -14.55 0.79
CA PHE A 29 -3.32 -15.79 0.27
C PHE A 29 -4.17 -16.41 -0.85
N PHE A 30 -5.50 -16.41 -0.72
CA PHE A 30 -6.42 -16.95 -1.73
C PHE A 30 -6.62 -16.03 -2.94
N GLN A 31 -6.45 -14.71 -2.77
CA GLN A 31 -6.64 -13.72 -3.83
C GLN A 31 -5.50 -13.68 -4.89
N GLY A 32 -4.57 -14.64 -4.85
CA GLY A 32 -3.54 -14.82 -5.89
C GLY A 32 -2.49 -13.71 -5.97
N ASN A 33 -1.61 -13.79 -6.98
CA ASN A 33 -0.55 -12.79 -7.18
C ASN A 33 -1.15 -11.43 -7.59
N PRO A 34 -0.91 -10.33 -6.83
CA PRO A 34 -1.39 -9.00 -7.20
C PRO A 34 -0.95 -8.52 -8.58
N PHE A 35 0.20 -8.96 -9.09
CA PHE A 35 0.67 -8.60 -10.43
C PHE A 35 0.01 -9.42 -11.55
N SER A 36 -0.86 -10.38 -11.23
CA SER A 36 -1.66 -11.10 -12.24
C SER A 36 -2.94 -10.34 -12.64
N THR A 37 -3.35 -9.35 -11.85
CA THR A 37 -4.54 -8.53 -12.14
C THR A 37 -4.23 -7.51 -13.24
N PRO A 38 -5.24 -6.99 -13.98
CA PRO A 38 -4.98 -6.03 -15.03
C PRO A 38 -4.26 -4.76 -14.55
N VAL A 39 -4.71 -4.16 -13.43
CA VAL A 39 -4.05 -2.98 -12.84
C VAL A 39 -2.70 -3.34 -12.21
N GLY A 40 -2.57 -4.53 -11.63
CA GLY A 40 -1.31 -5.00 -11.07
C GLY A 40 -0.21 -5.10 -12.11
N ARG A 41 -0.52 -5.61 -13.31
CA ARG A 41 0.43 -5.62 -14.44
C ARG A 41 0.84 -4.21 -14.86
N LYS A 42 -0.10 -3.26 -14.90
CA LYS A 42 0.20 -1.86 -15.20
C LYS A 42 1.14 -1.25 -14.18
N ILE A 43 0.89 -1.49 -12.89
CA ILE A 43 1.76 -1.03 -11.79
C ILE A 43 3.15 -1.66 -11.89
N GLU A 44 3.24 -2.95 -12.21
CA GLU A 44 4.52 -3.63 -12.42
C GLU A 44 5.31 -3.00 -13.57
N LEU A 45 4.66 -2.70 -14.70
CA LEU A 45 5.29 -2.03 -15.82
C LEU A 45 5.67 -0.57 -15.49
N ALA A 46 4.80 0.19 -14.85
CA ALA A 46 5.01 1.60 -14.46
C ALA A 46 6.16 1.80 -13.47
N THR A 47 6.53 0.74 -12.76
CA THR A 47 7.56 0.77 -11.72
C THR A 47 8.78 -0.08 -12.08
N ASN A 48 8.90 -0.54 -13.33
CA ASN A 48 10.04 -1.36 -13.75
C ASN A 48 11.26 -0.50 -14.08
N ALA A 49 12.10 -0.23 -13.08
CA ALA A 49 13.32 0.57 -13.22
C ALA A 49 14.43 -0.09 -14.07
N SER A 50 14.29 -1.35 -14.47
CA SER A 50 15.24 -1.96 -15.42
C SER A 50 14.95 -1.55 -16.87
N ILE A 51 13.74 -1.08 -17.16
CA ILE A 51 13.29 -0.66 -18.49
C ILE A 51 13.09 0.85 -18.54
N LEU A 52 12.58 1.44 -17.46
CA LEU A 52 12.30 2.86 -17.35
C LEU A 52 13.55 3.65 -16.90
N ALA A 53 13.86 4.74 -17.60
CA ALA A 53 14.84 5.73 -17.16
C ALA A 53 14.22 6.80 -16.23
N THR A 54 12.90 6.99 -16.31
CA THR A 54 12.09 7.97 -15.57
C THR A 54 10.64 7.48 -15.52
N GLU A 55 9.83 8.09 -14.65
CA GLU A 55 8.41 7.86 -14.46
C GLU A 55 7.64 7.82 -15.79
N ASN A 56 6.84 6.77 -15.98
CA ASN A 56 5.91 6.69 -17.10
C ASN A 56 4.57 7.35 -16.73
N TRP A 57 4.47 8.66 -16.92
CA TRP A 57 3.27 9.42 -16.60
C TRP A 57 2.02 8.95 -17.35
N GLY A 58 2.16 8.52 -18.61
CA GLY A 58 1.04 7.96 -19.37
C GLY A 58 0.45 6.72 -18.71
N LEU A 59 1.32 5.81 -18.24
CA LEU A 59 0.89 4.60 -17.56
C LEU A 59 0.37 4.90 -16.14
N ASN A 60 0.92 5.90 -15.44
CA ASN A 60 0.39 6.34 -14.15
C ASN A 60 -1.04 6.88 -14.26
N MET A 61 -1.35 7.64 -15.31
CA MET A 61 -2.71 8.12 -15.56
C MET A 61 -3.65 6.98 -15.98
N GLU A 62 -3.18 6.05 -16.82
CA GLU A 62 -3.97 4.86 -17.17
C GLU A 62 -4.29 3.99 -15.93
N ILE A 63 -3.38 3.92 -14.95
CA ILE A 63 -3.65 3.26 -13.67
C ILE A 63 -4.77 3.99 -12.92
N CYS A 64 -4.74 5.33 -12.84
CA CYS A 64 -5.79 6.10 -12.18
C CYS A 64 -7.15 5.90 -12.84
N ASP A 65 -7.18 5.94 -14.18
CA ASP A 65 -8.40 5.67 -14.96
C ASP A 65 -8.92 4.27 -14.68
N PHE A 66 -8.05 3.25 -14.64
CA PHE A 66 -8.45 1.89 -14.31
C PHE A 66 -9.01 1.78 -12.89
N VAL A 67 -8.33 2.38 -11.91
CA VAL A 67 -8.76 2.38 -10.50
C VAL A 67 -10.14 3.00 -10.33
N ASN A 68 -10.44 4.08 -11.05
CA ASN A 68 -11.71 4.79 -10.93
C ASN A 68 -12.86 4.10 -11.67
N ASN A 69 -12.58 3.35 -12.74
CA ASN A 69 -13.61 2.84 -13.65
C ASN A 69 -13.85 1.32 -13.54
N THR A 70 -13.22 0.64 -12.57
CA THR A 70 -13.41 -0.80 -12.37
C THR A 70 -13.75 -1.12 -10.91
N GLU A 71 -14.63 -2.11 -10.71
CA GLU A 71 -15.17 -2.47 -9.40
C GLU A 71 -14.06 -2.86 -8.40
N ASP A 72 -13.16 -3.75 -8.80
CA ASP A 72 -12.03 -4.19 -7.96
C ASP A 72 -10.75 -3.35 -8.15
N GLY A 73 -10.77 -2.32 -8.99
CA GLY A 73 -9.58 -1.57 -9.41
C GLY A 73 -8.80 -0.98 -8.24
N ALA A 74 -9.49 -0.33 -7.32
CA ALA A 74 -8.88 0.25 -6.13
C ALA A 74 -8.22 -0.81 -5.23
N LYS A 75 -8.92 -1.92 -4.97
CA LYS A 75 -8.43 -3.01 -4.13
C LYS A 75 -7.19 -3.67 -4.73
N ASP A 76 -7.25 -4.01 -6.00
CA ASP A 76 -6.14 -4.65 -6.70
C ASP A 76 -4.92 -3.74 -6.82
N ALA A 77 -5.13 -2.44 -7.06
CA ALA A 77 -4.05 -1.46 -7.11
C ALA A 77 -3.32 -1.35 -5.76
N VAL A 78 -4.07 -1.21 -4.66
CA VAL A 78 -3.49 -1.12 -3.31
C VAL A 78 -2.69 -2.39 -2.97
N ARG A 79 -3.22 -3.58 -3.29
CA ARG A 79 -2.50 -4.85 -3.10
C ARG A 79 -1.20 -4.91 -3.90
N ALA A 80 -1.23 -4.48 -5.17
CA ALA A 80 -0.05 -4.46 -6.03
C ALA A 80 1.02 -3.44 -5.57
N ILE A 81 0.62 -2.22 -5.21
CA ILE A 81 1.51 -1.19 -4.64
C ILE A 81 2.17 -1.70 -3.35
N ARG A 82 1.37 -2.22 -2.41
CA ARG A 82 1.87 -2.77 -1.14
C ARG A 82 2.91 -3.85 -1.40
N LYS A 83 2.59 -4.84 -2.24
CA LYS A 83 3.54 -5.91 -2.61
C LYS A 83 4.81 -5.36 -3.24
N ARG A 84 4.70 -4.36 -4.13
CA ARG A 84 5.85 -3.77 -4.83
C ARG A 84 6.81 -3.08 -3.86
N LEU A 85 6.28 -2.29 -2.92
CA LEU A 85 7.07 -1.62 -1.88
C LEU A 85 7.78 -2.64 -0.99
N HIS A 86 7.06 -3.60 -0.42
CA HIS A 86 7.66 -4.61 0.47
C HIS A 86 8.74 -5.45 -0.22
N THR A 87 8.56 -5.76 -1.51
CA THR A 87 9.51 -6.61 -2.25
C THR A 87 10.79 -5.86 -2.60
N ASN A 88 10.73 -4.54 -2.79
CA ASN A 88 11.83 -3.74 -3.35
C ASN A 88 12.47 -2.73 -2.38
N MET A 89 11.89 -2.53 -1.18
CA MET A 89 12.35 -1.52 -0.21
C MET A 89 13.86 -1.56 0.04
N CYS A 90 14.47 -2.75 0.14
CA CYS A 90 15.92 -2.92 0.34
C CYS A 90 16.67 -3.46 -0.88
N LYS A 91 16.05 -3.43 -2.07
CA LYS A 91 16.62 -4.03 -3.27
C LYS A 91 16.84 -3.02 -4.38
N ASN A 92 15.86 -2.14 -4.61
CA ASN A 92 15.91 -1.21 -5.72
C ASN A 92 15.13 0.07 -5.39
N ASN A 93 15.89 1.11 -5.02
CA ASN A 93 15.35 2.41 -4.62
C ASN A 93 14.58 3.10 -5.76
N ALA A 94 14.96 2.89 -7.03
CA ALA A 94 14.24 3.47 -8.17
C ALA A 94 12.84 2.86 -8.30
N ILE A 95 12.71 1.54 -8.15
CA ILE A 95 11.39 0.87 -8.12
C ILE A 95 10.52 1.41 -6.98
N VAL A 96 11.11 1.60 -5.79
CA VAL A 96 10.40 2.18 -4.64
C VAL A 96 9.91 3.58 -4.95
N MET A 97 10.77 4.45 -5.49
CA MET A 97 10.41 5.83 -5.85
C MET A 97 9.32 5.90 -6.92
N TYR A 98 9.40 5.07 -7.96
CA TYR A 98 8.33 4.99 -8.96
C TYR A 98 7.02 4.47 -8.37
N THR A 99 7.09 3.52 -7.44
CA THR A 99 5.89 3.01 -6.75
C THR A 99 5.25 4.08 -5.86
N LEU A 100 6.06 4.87 -5.14
CA LEU A 100 5.57 5.99 -4.34
C LEU A 100 4.95 7.08 -5.23
N THR A 101 5.50 7.31 -6.43
CA THR A 101 4.93 8.23 -7.42
C THR A 101 3.56 7.72 -7.92
N VAL A 102 3.43 6.43 -8.22
CA VAL A 102 2.13 5.82 -8.58
C VAL A 102 1.12 5.99 -7.45
N LEU A 103 1.52 5.72 -6.20
CA LEU A 103 0.66 5.90 -5.02
C LEU A 103 0.22 7.36 -4.88
N GLU A 104 1.16 8.31 -4.94
CA GLU A 104 0.87 9.76 -4.88
C GLU A 104 -0.11 10.19 -5.98
N THR A 105 0.11 9.71 -7.21
CA THR A 105 -0.74 10.03 -8.35
C THR A 105 -2.15 9.49 -8.15
N CYS A 106 -2.29 8.26 -7.66
CA CYS A 106 -3.60 7.68 -7.34
C CYS A 106 -4.30 8.43 -6.20
N VAL A 107 -3.58 8.84 -5.15
CA VAL A 107 -4.19 9.64 -4.08
C VAL A 107 -4.74 10.98 -4.63
N LYS A 108 -4.02 11.60 -5.56
CA LYS A 108 -4.44 12.89 -6.16
C LYS A 108 -5.56 12.77 -7.20
N ASN A 109 -5.71 11.63 -7.87
CA ASN A 109 -6.59 11.49 -9.04
C ASN A 109 -7.70 10.44 -8.87
N CYS A 110 -7.65 9.61 -7.83
CA CYS A 110 -8.66 8.58 -7.58
C CYS A 110 -9.72 9.03 -6.57
N GLY A 111 -10.90 8.43 -6.69
CA GLY A 111 -12.03 8.72 -5.83
C GLY A 111 -12.00 8.01 -4.47
N HIS A 112 -13.09 8.17 -3.73
CA HIS A 112 -13.28 7.67 -2.36
C HIS A 112 -12.93 6.18 -2.17
N ASN A 113 -13.26 5.33 -3.14
CA ASN A 113 -12.99 3.88 -3.07
C ASN A 113 -11.50 3.56 -2.90
N PHE A 114 -10.61 4.37 -3.50
CA PHE A 114 -9.18 4.23 -3.30
C PHE A 114 -8.75 4.79 -1.94
N HIS A 115 -9.22 5.99 -1.60
CA HIS A 115 -8.86 6.68 -0.35
C HIS A 115 -9.21 5.88 0.90
N VAL A 116 -10.38 5.24 0.96
CA VAL A 116 -10.76 4.40 2.12
C VAL A 116 -9.74 3.29 2.39
N LEU A 117 -9.12 2.74 1.33
CA LEU A 117 -8.13 1.68 1.46
C LEU A 117 -6.76 2.22 1.88
N VAL A 118 -6.29 3.31 1.29
CA VAL A 118 -4.95 3.86 1.58
C VAL A 118 -4.90 4.68 2.87
N CYS A 119 -6.01 5.25 3.32
CA CYS A 119 -6.13 5.90 4.64
C CYS A 119 -6.43 4.90 5.76
N SER A 120 -6.54 3.60 5.47
CA SER A 120 -6.74 2.58 6.50
C SER A 120 -5.54 2.52 7.44
N LYS A 121 -5.82 2.30 8.74
CA LYS A 121 -4.79 2.18 9.77
C LYS A 121 -3.72 1.15 9.39
N ASP A 122 -4.13 0.02 8.82
CA ASP A 122 -3.20 -1.05 8.43
C ASP A 122 -2.28 -0.63 7.29
N PHE A 123 -2.81 0.04 6.25
CA PHE A 123 -1.98 0.55 5.16
C PHE A 123 -0.99 1.61 5.65
N VAL A 124 -1.43 2.58 6.46
CA VAL A 124 -0.55 3.62 7.01
C VAL A 124 0.51 3.01 7.92
N GLN A 125 0.15 2.06 8.79
CA GLN A 125 1.12 1.36 9.63
C GLN A 125 2.14 0.58 8.81
N ASP A 126 1.75 -0.01 7.69
CA ASP A 126 2.68 -0.68 6.78
C ASP A 126 3.67 0.31 6.15
N LEU A 127 3.21 1.48 5.72
CA LEU A 127 4.12 2.55 5.25
C LEU A 127 5.09 3.01 6.35
N VAL A 128 4.63 3.20 7.58
CA VAL A 128 5.49 3.57 8.71
C VAL A 128 6.55 2.48 8.98
N LYS A 129 6.17 1.20 8.90
CA LYS A 129 7.14 0.09 9.06
C LYS A 129 8.23 0.14 8.00
N LEU A 130 7.90 0.47 6.75
CA LEU A 130 8.85 0.53 5.64
C LEU A 130 9.96 1.58 5.83
N ILE A 131 9.70 2.61 6.63
CA ILE A 131 10.67 3.65 7.01
C ILE A 131 11.18 3.49 8.45
N GLY A 132 10.87 2.37 9.10
CA GLY A 132 11.41 2.05 10.42
C GLY A 132 12.89 1.69 10.34
N SER A 133 13.59 1.77 11.47
CA SER A 133 15.04 1.52 11.61
C SER A 133 15.55 0.14 11.16
N LYS A 134 14.63 -0.78 10.83
CA LYS A 134 14.95 -2.10 10.27
C LYS A 134 15.44 -2.02 8.83
N PHE A 135 15.10 -0.95 8.11
CA PHE A 135 15.45 -0.79 6.70
C PHE A 135 16.49 0.32 6.58
N ASP A 136 17.63 0.03 5.94
CA ASP A 136 18.65 1.02 5.57
C ASP A 136 18.16 1.82 4.35
N THR A 137 17.02 2.47 4.53
CA THR A 137 16.29 3.15 3.47
C THR A 137 16.89 4.56 3.29
N PRO A 138 17.21 4.99 2.06
CA PRO A 138 17.71 6.34 1.82
C PRO A 138 16.78 7.43 2.36
N GLN A 139 17.37 8.49 2.93
CA GLN A 139 16.63 9.62 3.52
C GLN A 139 15.54 10.19 2.60
N ILE A 140 15.80 10.28 1.29
CA ILE A 140 14.81 10.78 0.31
C ILE A 140 13.53 9.92 0.26
N ILE A 141 13.64 8.60 0.44
CA ILE A 141 12.48 7.71 0.50
C ILE A 141 11.74 7.90 1.82
N HIS A 142 12.45 8.10 2.94
CA HIS A 142 11.82 8.43 4.22
C HIS A 142 10.96 9.70 4.10
N GLU A 143 11.52 10.76 3.54
CA GLU A 143 10.82 12.03 3.35
C GLU A 143 9.60 11.90 2.44
N ARG A 144 9.71 11.12 1.36
CA ARG A 144 8.57 10.85 0.46
C ARG A 144 7.43 10.12 1.16
N VAL A 145 7.74 9.07 1.93
CA VAL A 145 6.72 8.33 2.68
C VAL A 145 6.07 9.21 3.74
N LEU A 146 6.87 9.98 4.50
CA LEU A 146 6.34 10.91 5.50
C LEU A 146 5.44 11.97 4.86
N SER A 147 5.82 12.51 3.70
CA SER A 147 5.01 13.48 2.95
C SER A 147 3.66 12.89 2.54
N LEU A 148 3.63 11.64 2.07
CA LEU A 148 2.37 10.96 1.72
C LEU A 148 1.46 10.78 2.93
N ILE A 149 2.02 10.41 4.08
CA ILE A 149 1.26 10.24 5.33
C ILE A 149 0.76 11.58 5.87
N GLN A 150 1.55 12.65 5.79
CA GLN A 150 1.21 13.94 6.41
C GLN A 150 0.26 14.78 5.57
N VAL A 151 0.43 14.75 4.25
CA VAL A 151 -0.24 15.68 3.33
C VAL A 151 -1.47 15.05 2.67
N SER A 152 -1.49 13.72 2.55
CA SER A 152 -2.37 13.05 1.59
C SER A 152 -3.20 11.87 2.14
N LEU A 153 -2.95 11.39 3.36
CA LEU A 153 -3.64 10.24 3.97
C LEU A 153 -4.11 10.55 5.40
#